data_AF-A0A068TT18-F1
#
_entry.id   AF-A0A068TT18-F1
#
_cell.length_a   1.000
_cell.length_b   1.000
_cell.length_c   1.000
_cell.angle_alpha   90.00
_cell.angle_beta   90.00
_cell.angle_gamma   90.00
#
_symmetry.space_group_name_H-M   'P 1'
#
loop_
_entity.id
_entity.type
_entity.pdbx_description
1 polymer ?
#
loop_
_entity_poly.entity_id
_entity_poly.type
_entity_poly.pdbx_seq_one_letter_code
_entity_poly.pdbx_strand_id
1 'polypeptide(L)'
;MQNRVEFEFYVFLLQHFLLMKNDGSNWNITSLLLFICFGGEALKANILHQIEKANDLLASSNESLSLIIDGKALTYALDIDVKDFFLELAISCSTVICCRSTPKQKALVTRLVKLKTRKTTLAIGDGANDVGMLQEADIGVGISGFEGMQAVMSSDIAIGQFRYLERLLLVHGHWCYRRISLMICYFFYKNIAFGFTLFFYQAYASFSGQTVYNEWCLSLYNVLFTSLPAIALGVFDQDIPARLCLKFPVLYQQGVQNVLFSWFRIIGWASNAIFSSICIFLICILGLEDQAFRRSGEVVGLEILGATMYTSFMVFIEACAPSPSFWLVLPLVLFVALLPYFTYTAIQMHFFPMSHQMIQLMYAQSDDTEFV
;
A
#
# COMPACT_ATOMS: atom_id res chain seq x y z
N MET A 1 -35.31 28.03 -12.61
CA MET A 1 -34.97 27.59 -13.99
C MET A 1 -33.46 27.57 -14.12
N GLN A 2 -32.91 26.49 -14.69
CA GLN A 2 -31.48 26.23 -14.98
C GLN A 2 -30.53 26.27 -13.74
N ASN A 3 -29.77 25.24 -13.37
CA ASN A 3 -29.10 24.21 -14.14
C ASN A 3 -29.03 22.90 -13.33
N ARG A 4 -29.68 21.86 -13.84
CA ARG A 4 -29.53 20.47 -13.41
C ARG A 4 -28.47 19.87 -14.34
N VAL A 5 -27.19 19.97 -13.95
CA VAL A 5 -26.10 19.27 -14.63
C VAL A 5 -25.94 17.96 -13.87
N GLU A 6 -26.61 16.91 -14.33
CA GLU A 6 -26.36 15.54 -13.88
C GLU A 6 -24.91 15.20 -14.29
N PHE A 7 -24.01 15.18 -13.31
CA PHE A 7 -22.58 14.89 -13.50
C PHE A 7 -22.38 13.37 -13.65
N GLU A 8 -22.82 12.79 -14.77
CA GLU A 8 -22.43 11.43 -15.13
C GLU A 8 -21.03 11.44 -15.76
N PHE A 9 -19.98 11.46 -14.93
CA PHE A 9 -18.59 11.31 -15.38
C PHE A 9 -18.17 9.83 -15.35
N TYR A 10 -18.17 9.17 -16.50
CA TYR A 10 -17.67 7.79 -16.64
C TYR A 10 -16.16 7.75 -16.81
N VAL A 11 -15.49 7.21 -15.79
CA VAL A 11 -14.34 6.26 -15.75
C VAL A 11 -13.08 6.48 -16.62
N PHE A 12 -13.05 7.27 -17.69
CA PHE A 12 -11.84 7.34 -18.55
C PHE A 12 -10.90 8.53 -18.30
N LEU A 13 -11.30 9.48 -17.45
CA LEU A 13 -10.58 10.75 -17.35
C LEU A 13 -9.39 10.74 -16.39
N LEU A 14 -9.25 9.82 -15.45
CA LEU A 14 -8.29 10.03 -14.35
C LEU A 14 -6.82 9.90 -14.75
N GLN A 15 -6.49 9.02 -15.70
CA GLN A 15 -5.11 8.88 -16.19
C GLN A 15 -4.70 10.09 -17.06
N HIS A 16 -5.63 10.64 -17.86
CA HIS A 16 -5.38 11.85 -18.66
C HIS A 16 -5.49 13.15 -17.84
N PHE A 17 -6.38 13.24 -16.85
CA PHE A 17 -6.58 14.43 -16.01
C PHE A 17 -5.33 14.78 -15.18
N LEU A 18 -4.57 13.77 -14.74
CA LEU A 18 -3.31 13.97 -14.02
C LEU A 18 -2.12 14.26 -14.93
N LEU A 19 -2.11 13.75 -16.16
CA LEU A 19 -1.12 14.10 -17.19
C LEU A 19 -1.38 15.50 -17.76
N MET A 20 -2.64 15.91 -17.96
CA MET A 20 -3.03 17.18 -18.58
C MET A 20 -2.95 18.39 -17.65
N LYS A 21 -2.91 18.20 -16.32
CA LYS A 21 -2.63 19.30 -15.36
C LYS A 21 -1.19 19.81 -15.46
N ASN A 22 -0.30 19.09 -16.14
CA ASN A 22 1.12 19.41 -16.23
C ASN A 22 1.45 20.47 -17.31
N ASP A 23 0.53 20.75 -18.25
CA ASP A 23 0.82 21.65 -19.38
C ASP A 23 0.47 23.11 -19.14
N GLY A 24 -0.14 23.49 -18.01
CA GLY A 24 -0.42 24.90 -17.69
C GLY A 24 -1.24 25.65 -18.75
N SER A 25 -1.79 24.94 -19.73
CA SER A 25 -2.46 25.49 -20.89
C SER A 25 -3.93 25.74 -20.53
N ASN A 26 -4.39 26.95 -20.87
CA ASN A 26 -5.79 27.32 -20.83
C ASN A 26 -6.65 26.25 -21.50
N TRP A 27 -7.86 26.05 -20.98
CA TRP A 27 -8.91 25.18 -21.52
C TRP A 27 -9.32 25.57 -22.96
N ASN A 28 -8.45 25.34 -23.93
CA ASN A 28 -8.79 25.41 -25.33
C ASN A 28 -9.22 24.01 -25.76
N ILE A 29 -10.53 23.81 -25.85
CA ILE A 29 -11.15 22.63 -26.48
C ILE A 29 -10.94 22.77 -27.99
N THR A 30 -9.68 22.72 -28.44
CA THR A 30 -9.32 22.48 -29.85
C THR A 30 -9.12 20.99 -30.07
N SER A 31 -10.01 20.17 -29.52
CA SER A 31 -10.07 18.73 -29.75
C SER A 31 -11.07 18.44 -30.85
N LEU A 32 -10.68 17.59 -31.81
CA LEU A 32 -11.60 17.11 -32.83
C LEU A 32 -12.70 16.30 -32.15
N LEU A 33 -13.94 16.81 -32.16
CA LEU A 33 -15.08 16.15 -31.54
C LEU A 33 -15.69 15.13 -32.50
N LEU A 34 -15.49 13.85 -32.18
CA LEU A 34 -16.16 12.75 -32.86
C LEU A 34 -17.49 12.46 -32.15
N PHE A 35 -18.59 12.92 -32.75
CA PHE A 35 -19.93 12.56 -32.32
C PHE A 35 -20.39 11.28 -33.01
N ILE A 36 -20.51 10.20 -32.24
CA ILE A 36 -21.23 8.99 -32.66
C ILE A 36 -22.65 9.11 -32.13
N CYS A 37 -23.53 9.75 -32.90
CA CYS A 37 -24.93 9.95 -32.53
C CYS A 37 -25.85 9.65 -33.72
N PHE A 38 -26.51 8.48 -33.78
CA PHE A 38 -27.44 8.16 -34.86
C PHE A 38 -28.56 7.17 -34.49
N GLY A 39 -29.68 7.24 -35.23
CA GLY A 39 -30.86 6.39 -35.12
C GLY A 39 -31.14 5.54 -36.37
N GLY A 40 -31.71 4.33 -36.15
CA GLY A 40 -32.22 3.41 -37.18
C GLY A 40 -31.39 2.13 -37.39
N GLU A 41 -32.05 1.01 -37.74
CA GLU A 41 -31.56 -0.39 -37.74
C GLU A 41 -30.35 -0.71 -38.65
N ALA A 42 -29.92 0.21 -39.53
CA ALA A 42 -28.66 0.11 -40.29
C ALA A 42 -27.41 0.43 -39.43
N LEU A 43 -27.41 0.00 -38.16
CA LEU A 43 -26.61 0.61 -37.10
C LEU A 43 -25.20 -0.01 -36.93
N LYS A 44 -25.07 -1.34 -37.04
CA LYS A 44 -23.81 -2.04 -36.71
C LYS A 44 -22.69 -1.78 -37.73
N ALA A 45 -23.02 -1.85 -39.02
CA ALA A 45 -22.07 -1.56 -40.10
C ALA A 45 -21.66 -0.07 -40.11
N ASN A 46 -22.59 0.82 -39.77
CA ASN A 46 -22.32 2.25 -39.67
C ASN A 46 -21.41 2.58 -38.47
N ILE A 47 -21.59 1.89 -37.33
CA ILE A 47 -20.68 2.02 -36.17
C ILE A 47 -19.26 1.58 -36.56
N LEU A 48 -19.09 0.43 -37.20
CA LEU A 48 -17.77 -0.04 -37.64
C LEU A 48 -17.11 0.93 -38.63
N HIS A 49 -17.86 1.41 -39.62
CA HIS A 49 -17.35 2.40 -40.57
C HIS A 49 -16.96 3.72 -39.90
N GLN A 50 -17.71 4.18 -38.89
CA GLN A 50 -17.34 5.38 -38.14
C GLN A 50 -16.11 5.17 -37.26
N ILE A 51 -15.93 3.96 -36.70
CA ILE A 51 -14.72 3.59 -35.95
C ILE A 51 -13.50 3.57 -36.87
N GLU A 52 -13.59 2.96 -38.05
CA GLU A 52 -12.51 2.94 -39.04
C GLU A 52 -12.12 4.35 -39.47
N LYS A 53 -13.11 5.19 -39.84
CA LYS A 53 -12.87 6.58 -40.19
C LYS A 53 -12.22 7.38 -39.05
N ALA A 54 -12.59 7.09 -37.80
CA ALA A 54 -11.99 7.74 -36.64
C ALA A 54 -10.53 7.31 -36.41
N ASN A 55 -10.22 6.03 -36.65
CA ASN A 55 -8.85 5.53 -36.60
C ASN A 55 -7.97 6.17 -37.70
N ASP A 56 -8.51 6.39 -38.89
CA ASP A 56 -7.81 7.10 -39.96
C ASP A 56 -7.54 8.58 -39.59
N LEU A 57 -8.47 9.24 -38.90
CA LEU A 57 -8.30 10.59 -38.38
C LEU A 57 -7.23 10.64 -37.29
N LEU A 58 -7.21 9.65 -36.38
CA LEU A 58 -6.15 9.51 -35.36
C LEU A 58 -4.77 9.28 -35.98
N ALA A 59 -4.69 8.51 -37.07
CA ALA A 59 -3.43 8.25 -37.75
C ALA A 59 -2.90 9.46 -38.55
N SER A 60 -3.81 10.32 -39.03
CA SER A 60 -3.47 11.47 -39.89
C SER A 60 -3.28 12.79 -39.12
N SER A 61 -3.83 12.91 -37.90
CA SER A 61 -3.74 14.13 -37.09
C SER A 61 -3.11 13.85 -35.73
N ASN A 62 -2.17 14.70 -35.30
CA ASN A 62 -1.60 14.67 -33.95
C ASN A 62 -2.53 15.33 -32.90
N GLU A 63 -3.81 15.52 -33.22
CA GLU A 63 -4.76 16.19 -32.33
C GLU A 63 -5.42 15.21 -31.36
N SER A 64 -5.73 15.68 -30.15
CA SER A 64 -6.47 14.91 -29.15
C SER A 64 -7.92 14.71 -29.61
N LEU A 65 -8.33 13.45 -29.79
CA LEU A 65 -9.69 13.08 -30.17
C LEU A 65 -10.61 12.94 -28.94
N SER A 66 -11.85 13.43 -29.06
CA SER A 66 -12.91 13.24 -28.07
C SER A 66 -14.05 12.39 -28.64
N LEU A 67 -14.42 11.30 -27.98
CA LEU A 67 -15.50 10.38 -28.39
C LEU A 67 -16.78 10.63 -27.58
N ILE A 68 -17.90 10.84 -28.26
CA ILE A 68 -19.22 10.98 -27.64
C ILE A 68 -20.16 9.90 -28.20
N ILE A 69 -20.78 9.11 -27.32
CA ILE A 69 -21.68 8.00 -27.69
C ILE A 69 -23.01 8.06 -26.93
N ASP A 70 -24.12 7.91 -27.65
CA ASP A 70 -25.47 7.83 -27.05
C ASP A 70 -25.79 6.43 -26.51
N GLY A 71 -26.63 6.32 -25.48
CA GLY A 71 -26.97 5.06 -24.82
C GLY A 71 -27.61 4.02 -25.75
N LYS A 72 -28.35 4.45 -26.78
CA LYS A 72 -28.87 3.52 -27.81
C LYS A 72 -27.73 2.91 -28.62
N ALA A 73 -26.80 3.73 -29.12
CA ALA A 73 -25.63 3.28 -29.87
C ALA A 73 -24.69 2.42 -29.00
N LEU A 74 -24.55 2.78 -27.72
CA LEU A 74 -23.73 2.04 -26.75
C LEU A 74 -24.17 0.58 -26.59
N THR A 75 -25.47 0.30 -26.72
CA THR A 75 -25.98 -1.10 -26.66
C THR A 75 -25.35 -1.97 -27.73
N TYR A 76 -25.29 -1.47 -28.96
CA TYR A 76 -24.73 -2.19 -30.10
C TYR A 76 -23.20 -2.17 -30.09
N ALA A 77 -22.59 -1.09 -29.58
CA ALA A 77 -21.15 -1.02 -29.39
C ALA A 77 -20.66 -2.03 -28.34
N LEU A 78 -21.51 -2.39 -27.37
CA LEU A 78 -21.21 -3.40 -26.34
C LEU A 78 -21.54 -4.84 -26.78
N ASP A 79 -22.08 -5.06 -27.98
CA ASP A 79 -22.29 -6.41 -28.52
C ASP A 79 -20.96 -7.14 -28.72
N ILE A 80 -21.00 -8.47 -28.65
CA ILE A 80 -19.83 -9.35 -28.61
C ILE A 80 -18.86 -9.10 -29.77
N ASP A 81 -19.38 -8.78 -30.95
CA ASP A 81 -18.57 -8.63 -32.17
C ASP A 81 -17.92 -7.25 -32.32
N VAL A 82 -18.44 -6.22 -31.63
CA VAL A 82 -18.04 -4.81 -31.82
C VAL A 82 -17.31 -4.24 -30.61
N LYS A 83 -17.54 -4.80 -29.41
CA LYS A 83 -16.98 -4.29 -28.15
C LYS A 83 -15.47 -4.10 -28.12
N ASP A 84 -14.73 -4.95 -28.83
CA ASP A 84 -13.27 -4.89 -28.86
C ASP A 84 -12.78 -3.71 -29.71
N PHE A 85 -13.38 -3.48 -30.88
CA PHE A 85 -13.13 -2.32 -31.73
C PHE A 85 -13.54 -1.01 -31.05
N PHE A 86 -14.70 -1.00 -30.39
CA PHE A 86 -15.15 0.15 -29.61
C PHE A 86 -14.15 0.51 -28.51
N LEU A 87 -13.65 -0.50 -27.78
CA LEU A 87 -12.70 -0.29 -26.70
C LEU A 87 -11.34 0.23 -27.22
N GLU A 88 -10.84 -0.30 -28.33
CA GLU A 88 -9.58 0.15 -28.94
C GLU A 88 -9.66 1.63 -29.37
N LEU A 89 -10.77 2.03 -29.98
CA LEU A 89 -11.04 3.43 -30.28
C LEU A 89 -11.11 4.27 -28.99
N ALA A 90 -11.84 3.80 -27.98
CA ALA A 90 -12.01 4.51 -26.71
C ALA A 90 -10.68 4.74 -25.97
N ILE A 91 -9.75 3.77 -26.03
CA ILE A 91 -8.41 3.89 -25.43
C ILE A 91 -7.55 4.92 -26.17
N SER A 92 -7.75 5.05 -27.48
CA SER A 92 -7.01 5.98 -28.33
C SER A 92 -7.53 7.43 -28.22
N CYS A 93 -8.75 7.60 -27.70
CA CYS A 93 -9.34 8.92 -27.45
C CYS A 93 -8.81 9.53 -26.15
N SER A 94 -8.61 10.85 -26.13
CA SER A 94 -8.23 11.58 -24.91
C SER A 94 -9.40 11.71 -23.92
N THR A 95 -10.63 11.74 -24.43
CA THR A 95 -11.85 11.81 -23.61
C THR A 95 -12.97 10.98 -24.22
N VAL A 96 -13.73 10.26 -23.39
CA VAL A 96 -14.90 9.49 -23.82
C VAL A 96 -16.10 9.91 -22.98
N ILE A 97 -17.22 10.24 -23.61
CA ILE A 97 -18.46 10.67 -22.97
C ILE A 97 -19.60 9.76 -23.41
N CYS A 98 -20.18 9.03 -22.46
CA CYS A 98 -21.40 8.25 -22.66
C CYS A 98 -22.61 9.08 -22.25
N CYS A 99 -23.49 9.37 -23.20
CA CYS A 99 -24.71 10.14 -22.99
C CYS A 99 -25.90 9.20 -22.77
N ARG A 100 -26.79 9.52 -21.82
CA ARG A 100 -28.06 8.80 -21.59
C ARG A 100 -27.89 7.28 -21.40
N SER A 101 -26.81 6.86 -20.76
CA SER A 101 -26.54 5.46 -20.48
C SER A 101 -27.40 4.94 -19.33
N THR A 102 -27.94 3.74 -19.50
CA THR A 102 -28.68 3.04 -18.43
C THR A 102 -27.72 2.49 -17.36
N PRO A 103 -28.17 2.29 -16.10
CA PRO A 103 -27.35 1.70 -15.02
C PRO A 103 -26.62 0.42 -15.42
N LYS A 104 -27.29 -0.44 -16.20
CA LYS A 104 -26.70 -1.68 -16.72
C LYS A 104 -25.55 -1.42 -17.70
N GLN A 105 -25.68 -0.42 -18.57
CA GLN A 105 -24.63 -0.06 -19.52
C GLN A 105 -23.39 0.50 -18.82
N LYS A 106 -23.58 1.31 -17.76
CA LYS A 106 -22.50 1.81 -16.89
C LYS A 106 -21.58 0.69 -16.40
N ALA A 107 -22.21 -0.32 -15.82
CA ALA A 107 -21.56 -1.51 -15.28
C ALA A 107 -20.84 -2.30 -16.39
N LEU A 108 -21.49 -2.50 -17.54
CA LEU A 108 -20.91 -3.21 -18.68
C LEU A 108 -19.67 -2.52 -19.28
N VAL A 109 -19.70 -1.19 -19.41
CA VAL A 109 -18.53 -0.41 -19.87
C VAL A 109 -17.38 -0.57 -18.89
N THR A 110 -17.65 -0.39 -17.59
CA THR A 110 -16.63 -0.52 -16.54
C THR A 110 -15.99 -1.89 -16.54
N ARG A 111 -16.81 -2.94 -16.63
CA ARG A 111 -16.37 -4.33 -16.74
C ARG A 111 -15.55 -4.61 -18.00
N LEU A 112 -15.95 -4.06 -19.15
CA LEU A 112 -15.23 -4.20 -20.41
C LEU A 112 -13.82 -3.60 -20.29
N VAL A 113 -13.71 -2.38 -19.77
CA VAL A 113 -12.43 -1.69 -19.57
C VAL A 113 -11.54 -2.46 -18.60
N LYS A 114 -12.08 -2.88 -17.45
CA LYS A 114 -11.35 -3.65 -16.43
C LYS A 114 -10.79 -4.95 -16.97
N LEU A 115 -11.62 -5.76 -17.64
CA LEU A 115 -11.21 -7.09 -18.12
C LEU A 115 -10.20 -7.02 -19.27
N LYS A 116 -10.36 -6.06 -20.18
CA LYS A 116 -9.54 -5.96 -21.39
C LYS A 116 -8.26 -5.18 -21.19
N THR A 117 -8.29 -4.07 -20.44
CA THR A 117 -7.07 -3.29 -20.18
C THR A 117 -6.22 -3.86 -19.05
N ARG A 118 -6.82 -4.66 -18.14
CA ARG A 118 -6.18 -5.16 -16.90
C ARG A 118 -5.57 -4.06 -16.03
N LYS A 119 -5.97 -2.80 -16.24
CA LYS A 119 -5.60 -1.66 -15.41
C LYS A 119 -6.59 -1.49 -14.27
N THR A 120 -6.12 -0.90 -13.17
CA THR A 120 -6.97 -0.55 -12.04
C THR A 120 -7.99 0.51 -12.47
N THR A 121 -9.27 0.20 -12.25
CA THR A 121 -10.40 1.05 -12.59
C THR A 121 -10.99 1.70 -11.35
N LEU A 122 -11.34 2.99 -11.47
CA LEU A 122 -12.02 3.74 -10.41
C LEU A 122 -13.33 4.28 -10.95
N ALA A 123 -14.43 4.02 -10.24
CA ALA A 123 -15.75 4.55 -10.53
C ALA A 123 -16.21 5.52 -9.44
N ILE A 124 -16.98 6.53 -9.82
CA ILE A 124 -17.51 7.55 -8.93
C ILE A 124 -18.98 7.76 -9.25
N GLY A 125 -19.82 7.86 -8.22
CA GLY A 125 -21.24 8.12 -8.40
C GLY A 125 -21.90 8.62 -7.12
N ASP A 126 -23.04 9.27 -7.26
CA ASP A 126 -23.85 9.83 -6.17
C ASP A 126 -25.23 9.14 -6.07
N GLY A 127 -25.72 8.56 -7.17
CA GLY A 127 -27.05 8.00 -7.27
C GLY A 127 -27.14 6.47 -7.27
N ALA A 128 -28.38 5.98 -7.11
CA ALA A 128 -28.73 4.57 -7.26
C ALA A 128 -28.32 3.98 -8.62
N ASN A 129 -28.30 4.83 -9.66
CA ASN A 129 -27.95 4.47 -11.02
C ASN A 129 -26.49 4.05 -11.17
N ASP A 130 -25.61 4.50 -10.26
CA ASP A 130 -24.18 4.25 -10.30
C ASP A 130 -23.76 3.05 -9.48
N VAL A 131 -24.66 2.47 -8.66
CA VAL A 131 -24.34 1.33 -7.79
C VAL A 131 -23.73 0.17 -8.56
N GLY A 132 -24.31 -0.18 -9.72
CA GLY A 132 -23.75 -1.24 -10.57
C GLY A 132 -22.38 -0.89 -11.16
N MET A 133 -22.11 0.39 -11.43
CA MET A 133 -20.81 0.86 -11.90
C MET A 133 -19.75 0.79 -10.79
N LEU A 134 -20.11 1.24 -9.59
CA LEU A 134 -19.26 1.28 -8.40
C LEU A 134 -18.81 -0.13 -8.00
N GLN A 135 -19.71 -1.10 -8.05
CA GLN A 135 -19.43 -2.49 -7.68
C GLN A 135 -18.59 -3.25 -8.72
N GLU A 136 -18.63 -2.86 -10.01
CA GLU A 136 -17.84 -3.51 -11.06
C GLU A 136 -16.39 -2.99 -11.11
N ALA A 137 -16.16 -1.73 -10.72
CA ALA A 137 -14.83 -1.12 -10.65
C ALA A 137 -13.93 -1.82 -9.62
N ASP A 138 -12.62 -1.57 -9.67
CA ASP A 138 -11.70 -2.04 -8.62
C ASP A 138 -11.79 -1.17 -7.36
N ILE A 139 -12.14 0.10 -7.54
CA ILE A 139 -12.35 1.06 -6.47
C ILE A 139 -13.62 1.86 -6.78
N GLY A 140 -14.65 1.69 -5.94
CA GLY A 140 -15.88 2.48 -6.00
C GLY A 140 -15.85 3.64 -5.02
N VAL A 141 -16.07 4.88 -5.49
CA VAL A 141 -16.15 6.08 -4.66
C VAL A 141 -17.57 6.65 -4.69
N GLY A 142 -18.26 6.63 -3.56
CA GLY A 142 -19.60 7.20 -3.41
C GLY A 142 -19.54 8.66 -2.98
N ILE A 143 -20.30 9.53 -3.66
CA ILE A 143 -20.47 10.92 -3.24
C ILE A 143 -21.74 11.01 -2.39
N SER A 144 -21.62 11.62 -1.20
CA SER A 144 -22.78 11.89 -0.34
C SER A 144 -23.61 13.03 -0.92
N GLY A 145 -24.63 12.66 -1.69
CA GLY A 145 -25.60 13.58 -2.29
C GLY A 145 -26.90 13.72 -1.49
N PHE A 146 -27.71 14.70 -1.87
CA PHE A 146 -29.07 14.90 -1.32
C PHE A 146 -30.10 13.91 -1.89
N GLU A 147 -29.81 13.27 -3.03
CA GLU A 147 -30.75 12.38 -3.74
C GLU A 147 -30.80 10.94 -3.18
N GLY A 148 -29.90 10.59 -2.25
CA GLY A 148 -29.94 9.31 -1.55
C GLY A 148 -28.56 8.83 -1.09
N MET A 149 -28.53 7.92 -0.11
CA MET A 149 -27.28 7.33 0.41
C MET A 149 -26.89 6.01 -0.27
N GLN A 150 -27.61 5.59 -1.32
CA GLN A 150 -27.41 4.27 -1.92
C GLN A 150 -26.03 4.09 -2.58
N ALA A 151 -25.51 5.12 -3.27
CA ALA A 151 -24.16 5.07 -3.84
C ALA A 151 -23.09 4.97 -2.74
N VAL A 152 -23.24 5.77 -1.67
CA VAL A 152 -22.34 5.76 -0.51
C VAL A 152 -22.31 4.39 0.18
N MET A 153 -23.48 3.80 0.43
CA MET A 153 -23.60 2.48 1.07
C MET A 153 -23.06 1.33 0.20
N SER A 154 -22.97 1.54 -1.11
CA SER A 154 -22.52 0.52 -2.07
C SER A 154 -21.11 0.80 -2.62
N SER A 155 -20.37 1.74 -2.03
CA SER A 155 -19.03 2.15 -2.43
C SER A 155 -17.98 1.75 -1.41
N ASP A 156 -16.72 1.61 -1.84
CA ASP A 156 -15.59 1.34 -0.96
C ASP A 156 -15.19 2.57 -0.13
N ILE A 157 -15.30 3.76 -0.74
CA ILE A 157 -14.91 5.02 -0.11
C ILE A 157 -16.02 6.06 -0.31
N ALA A 158 -16.47 6.66 0.79
CA ALA A 158 -17.44 7.74 0.78
C ALA A 158 -16.76 9.12 0.88
N ILE A 159 -17.07 10.03 -0.04
CA ILE A 159 -16.61 11.43 -0.01
C ILE A 159 -17.81 12.39 -0.02
N GLY A 160 -17.68 13.55 0.64
CA GLY A 160 -18.76 14.55 0.66
C GLY A 160 -18.92 15.33 -0.66
N GLN A 161 -17.82 15.58 -1.37
CA GLN A 161 -17.81 16.40 -2.59
C GLN A 161 -16.71 15.90 -3.53
N PHE A 162 -16.92 16.07 -4.84
CA PHE A 162 -15.94 15.67 -5.87
C PHE A 162 -14.55 16.28 -5.67
N ARG A 163 -14.46 17.51 -5.12
CA ARG A 163 -13.16 18.16 -4.86
C ARG A 163 -12.23 17.40 -3.91
N TYR A 164 -12.77 16.52 -3.06
CA TYR A 164 -11.96 15.71 -2.15
C TYR A 164 -11.28 14.53 -2.83
N LEU A 165 -11.74 14.15 -4.03
CA LEU A 165 -11.14 13.08 -4.82
C LEU A 165 -9.68 13.35 -5.16
N GLU A 166 -9.34 14.61 -5.49
CA GLU A 166 -7.97 15.00 -5.81
C GLU A 166 -7.02 14.68 -4.65
N ARG A 167 -7.41 15.01 -3.42
CA ARG A 167 -6.62 14.73 -2.22
C ARG A 167 -6.65 13.26 -1.84
N LEU A 168 -7.75 12.57 -2.06
CA LEU A 168 -7.85 11.13 -1.83
C LEU A 168 -6.83 10.37 -2.70
N LEU A 169 -6.77 10.66 -3.99
CA LEU A 169 -5.91 9.95 -4.92
C LEU A 169 -4.46 10.41 -4.84
N LEU A 170 -4.19 11.72 -4.98
CA LEU A 170 -2.82 12.21 -5.07
C LEU A 170 -2.03 12.13 -3.76
N VAL A 171 -2.70 12.30 -2.62
CA VAL A 171 -2.03 12.24 -1.30
C VAL A 171 -2.15 10.85 -0.72
N HIS A 172 -3.38 10.38 -0.46
CA HIS A 172 -3.57 9.12 0.24
C HIS A 172 -3.28 7.92 -0.64
N GLY A 173 -3.60 7.97 -1.94
CA GLY A 173 -3.23 6.92 -2.90
C GLY A 173 -1.71 6.76 -3.03
N HIS A 174 -0.97 7.86 -3.19
CA HIS A 174 0.51 7.84 -3.24
C HIS A 174 1.13 7.25 -1.98
N TRP A 175 0.73 7.75 -0.80
CA TRP A 175 1.23 7.25 0.47
C TRP A 175 0.89 5.78 0.70
N CYS A 176 -0.36 5.38 0.44
CA CYS A 176 -0.81 4.01 0.64
C CYS A 176 -0.05 3.03 -0.26
N TYR A 177 0.09 3.36 -1.55
CA TYR A 177 0.85 2.55 -2.50
C TYR A 177 2.30 2.35 -2.05
N ARG A 178 2.98 3.44 -1.67
CA ARG A 178 4.37 3.39 -1.20
C ARG A 178 4.52 2.58 0.09
N ARG A 179 3.69 2.87 1.10
CA ARG A 179 3.70 2.21 2.41
C ARG A 179 3.50 0.70 2.28
N ILE A 180 2.47 0.28 1.55
CA ILE A 180 2.17 -1.15 1.35
C ILE A 180 3.31 -1.82 0.58
N SER A 181 3.82 -1.18 -0.47
CA SER A 181 4.93 -1.74 -1.26
C SER A 181 6.19 -1.96 -0.41
N LEU A 182 6.58 -0.98 0.39
CA LEU A 182 7.73 -1.07 1.29
C LEU A 182 7.49 -2.07 2.42
N MET A 183 6.30 -2.07 3.02
CA MET A 183 5.91 -3.02 4.07
C MET A 183 6.02 -4.46 3.57
N ILE A 184 5.55 -4.76 2.36
CA ILE A 184 5.63 -6.11 1.78
C ILE A 184 7.09 -6.48 1.49
N CYS A 185 7.87 -5.59 0.87
CA CYS A 185 9.28 -5.86 0.59
C CYS A 185 10.08 -6.10 1.86
N TYR A 186 9.86 -5.27 2.88
CA TYR A 186 10.45 -5.42 4.20
C TYR A 186 10.01 -6.72 4.88
N PHE A 187 8.74 -7.08 4.77
CA PHE A 187 8.20 -8.33 5.31
C PHE A 187 8.89 -9.55 4.69
N PHE A 188 9.07 -9.60 3.37
CA PHE A 188 9.84 -10.67 2.73
C PHE A 188 11.30 -10.66 3.17
N TYR A 189 11.94 -9.49 3.17
CA TYR A 189 13.33 -9.34 3.58
C TYR A 189 13.60 -9.91 4.98
N LYS A 190 12.82 -9.50 5.99
CA LYS A 190 13.03 -9.97 7.37
C LYS A 190 12.80 -11.48 7.53
N ASN A 191 11.80 -12.05 6.85
CA ASN A 191 11.44 -13.46 7.00
C ASN A 191 12.47 -14.35 6.31
N ILE A 192 12.90 -13.95 5.12
CA ILE A 192 13.97 -14.64 4.39
C ILE A 192 15.27 -14.55 5.19
N ALA A 193 15.66 -13.35 5.65
CA ALA A 193 16.90 -13.19 6.40
C ALA A 193 16.90 -14.08 7.67
N PHE A 194 15.81 -14.07 8.45
CA PHE A 194 15.69 -14.91 9.65
C PHE A 194 15.69 -16.41 9.33
N GLY A 195 14.87 -16.85 8.37
CA GLY A 195 14.83 -18.26 7.97
C GLY A 195 16.15 -18.79 7.44
N PHE A 196 16.87 -17.98 6.66
CA PHE A 196 18.19 -18.37 6.13
C PHE A 196 19.29 -18.38 7.21
N THR A 197 19.24 -17.53 8.25
CA THR A 197 20.18 -17.67 9.38
C THR A 197 20.06 -19.03 10.07
N LEU A 198 18.83 -19.53 10.26
CA LEU A 198 18.57 -20.88 10.78
C LEU A 198 19.07 -21.95 9.82
N PHE A 199 18.80 -21.79 8.52
CA PHE A 199 19.24 -22.74 7.49
C PHE A 199 20.76 -22.92 7.46
N PHE A 200 21.53 -21.82 7.49
CA PHE A 200 23.00 -21.90 7.51
C PHE A 200 23.52 -22.52 8.81
N TYR A 201 22.90 -22.21 9.95
CA TYR A 201 23.26 -22.88 11.19
C TYR A 201 22.98 -24.39 11.14
N GLN A 202 21.85 -24.83 10.57
CA GLN A 202 21.59 -26.26 10.38
C GLN A 202 22.64 -26.92 9.49
N ALA A 203 23.08 -26.25 8.42
CA ALA A 203 24.14 -26.76 7.57
C ALA A 203 25.46 -26.93 8.35
N TYR A 204 25.81 -25.98 9.23
CA TYR A 204 26.97 -26.09 10.11
C TYR A 204 26.81 -27.20 11.15
N ALA A 205 25.62 -27.38 11.71
CA ALA A 205 25.29 -28.44 12.66
C ALA A 205 24.99 -29.81 12.00
N SER A 206 25.46 -30.05 10.77
CA SER A 206 25.27 -31.29 10.00
C SER A 206 23.81 -31.74 9.87
N PHE A 207 22.90 -30.78 9.77
CA PHE A 207 21.45 -30.97 9.71
C PHE A 207 20.88 -31.81 10.87
N SER A 208 21.46 -31.69 12.06
CA SER A 208 21.03 -32.38 13.28
C SER A 208 19.64 -31.97 13.79
N GLY A 209 19.09 -30.84 13.32
CA GLY A 209 17.80 -30.30 13.76
C GLY A 209 17.89 -29.47 15.04
N GLN A 210 19.08 -29.28 15.61
CA GLN A 210 19.30 -28.43 16.77
C GLN A 210 19.08 -26.96 16.42
N THR A 211 18.20 -26.27 17.14
CA THR A 211 17.93 -24.85 16.90
C THR A 211 18.95 -23.97 17.61
N VAL A 212 19.48 -22.97 16.91
CA VAL A 212 20.40 -21.97 17.48
C VAL A 212 19.68 -20.95 18.35
N TYR A 213 18.44 -20.60 18.02
CA TYR A 213 17.63 -19.66 18.77
C TYR A 213 16.80 -20.38 19.83
N ASN A 214 16.57 -19.68 20.95
CA ASN A 214 15.65 -20.15 21.99
C ASN A 214 14.21 -20.21 21.43
N GLU A 215 13.42 -21.19 21.90
CA GLU A 215 12.02 -21.40 21.52
C GLU A 215 11.17 -20.12 21.69
N TRP A 216 11.36 -19.38 22.77
CA TRP A 216 10.67 -18.11 22.99
C TRP A 216 11.03 -17.07 21.94
N CYS A 217 12.30 -17.00 21.53
CA CYS A 217 12.73 -16.08 20.47
C CYS A 217 12.09 -16.46 19.12
N LEU A 218 12.03 -17.76 18.80
CA LEU A 218 11.38 -18.25 17.57
C LEU A 218 9.88 -17.92 17.54
N SER A 219 9.16 -18.10 18.66
CA SER A 219 7.73 -17.81 18.74
C SER A 219 7.41 -16.31 18.76
N LEU A 220 8.19 -15.50 19.48
CA LEU A 220 7.94 -14.07 19.64
C LEU A 220 8.44 -13.23 18.45
N TYR A 221 9.35 -13.77 17.63
CA TYR A 221 9.94 -13.12 16.48
C TYR A 221 8.89 -12.50 15.54
N ASN A 222 7.95 -13.31 15.07
CA ASN A 222 6.93 -12.87 14.11
C ASN A 222 5.85 -12.00 14.76
N VAL A 223 5.52 -12.25 16.03
CA VAL A 223 4.36 -11.65 16.69
C VAL A 223 4.66 -10.29 17.30
N LEU A 224 5.76 -10.14 18.05
CA LEU A 224 6.04 -8.92 18.79
C LEU A 224 7.14 -8.08 18.13
N PHE A 225 8.27 -8.70 17.82
CA PHE A 225 9.46 -7.95 17.47
C PHE A 225 9.46 -7.47 16.02
N THR A 226 8.80 -8.18 15.11
CA THR A 226 8.88 -7.85 13.69
C THR A 226 7.58 -7.47 13.01
N SER A 227 6.41 -7.72 13.62
CA SER A 227 5.13 -7.25 13.08
C SER A 227 4.94 -5.75 13.33
N LEU A 228 5.26 -5.28 14.55
CA LEU A 228 5.08 -3.89 14.96
C LEU A 228 5.91 -2.91 14.11
N PRO A 229 7.22 -3.14 13.84
CA PRO A 229 7.97 -2.25 12.96
C PRO A 229 7.45 -2.26 11.51
N ALA A 230 7.01 -3.41 11.01
CA ALA A 230 6.44 -3.50 9.66
C ALA A 230 5.12 -2.72 9.55
N ILE A 231 4.25 -2.82 10.57
CA ILE A 231 3.00 -2.05 10.64
C ILE A 231 3.30 -0.57 10.80
N ALA A 232 4.25 -0.20 11.66
CA ALA A 232 4.59 1.20 11.88
C ALA A 232 5.14 1.86 10.60
N LEU A 233 6.00 1.15 9.84
CA LEU A 233 6.44 1.57 8.52
C LEU A 233 5.25 1.64 7.53
N GLY A 234 4.35 0.67 7.57
CA GLY A 234 3.15 0.64 6.72
C GLY A 234 2.10 1.72 7.02
N VAL A 235 2.13 2.34 8.21
CA VAL A 235 1.12 3.32 8.64
C VAL A 235 1.68 4.74 8.72
N PHE A 236 2.85 4.91 9.32
CA PHE A 236 3.40 6.22 9.67
C PHE A 236 4.41 6.76 8.65
N ASP A 237 4.94 5.92 7.76
CA ASP A 237 5.94 6.37 6.78
C ASP A 237 5.37 7.43 5.84
N GLN A 238 6.10 8.52 5.68
CA GLN A 238 5.76 9.64 4.79
C GLN A 238 7.03 10.11 4.11
N ASP A 239 7.10 9.91 2.81
CA ASP A 239 8.21 10.37 1.99
C ASP A 239 8.12 11.88 1.73
N ILE A 240 6.93 12.36 1.40
CA ILE A 240 6.67 13.73 0.95
C ILE A 240 5.42 14.27 1.65
N PRO A 241 5.44 15.52 2.15
CA PRO A 241 4.27 16.13 2.78
C PRO A 241 3.14 16.36 1.77
N ALA A 242 1.88 16.27 2.23
CA ALA A 242 0.68 16.35 1.41
C ALA A 242 0.60 17.57 0.46
N ARG A 243 1.16 18.72 0.88
CA ARG A 243 1.17 19.94 0.08
C ARG A 243 1.96 19.77 -1.22
N LEU A 244 3.07 19.04 -1.19
CA LEU A 244 3.91 18.81 -2.35
C LEU A 244 3.30 17.77 -3.29
N CYS A 245 2.64 16.73 -2.76
CA CYS A 245 1.90 15.74 -3.57
C CYS A 245 0.80 16.41 -4.42
N LEU A 246 0.09 17.40 -3.87
CA LEU A 246 -0.91 18.17 -4.61
C LEU A 246 -0.30 19.13 -5.65
N LYS A 247 0.89 19.66 -5.37
CA LYS A 247 1.61 20.56 -6.28
C LYS A 247 2.23 19.82 -7.48
N PHE A 248 2.66 18.58 -7.28
CA PHE A 248 3.36 17.76 -8.28
C PHE A 248 2.61 16.44 -8.55
N PRO A 249 1.53 16.46 -9.36
CA PRO A 249 0.71 15.27 -9.64
C PRO A 249 1.48 14.17 -10.40
N VAL A 250 2.60 14.51 -11.05
CA VAL A 250 3.48 13.56 -11.75
C VAL A 250 3.97 12.44 -10.83
N LEU A 251 4.09 12.70 -9.52
CA LEU A 251 4.47 11.68 -8.54
C LEU A 251 3.51 10.47 -8.52
N TYR A 252 2.22 10.68 -8.79
CA TYR A 252 1.23 9.62 -8.82
C TYR A 252 1.46 8.61 -9.96
N GLN A 253 2.16 9.00 -11.03
CA GLN A 253 2.45 8.11 -12.16
C GLN A 253 3.31 6.90 -11.75
N GLN A 254 4.10 7.03 -10.68
CA GLN A 254 4.91 5.93 -10.14
C GLN A 254 4.05 4.74 -9.70
N GLY A 255 2.86 5.03 -9.14
CA GLY A 255 1.87 4.01 -8.76
C GLY A 255 1.25 3.35 -9.98
N VAL A 256 0.85 4.15 -10.97
CA VAL A 256 0.23 3.64 -12.21
C VAL A 256 1.19 2.75 -13.01
N GLN A 257 2.49 3.07 -13.01
CA GLN A 257 3.54 2.29 -13.66
C GLN A 257 4.03 1.10 -12.82
N ASN A 258 3.49 0.89 -11.62
CA ASN A 258 3.89 -0.17 -10.70
C ASN A 258 5.41 -0.21 -10.39
N VAL A 259 6.05 0.95 -10.29
CA VAL A 259 7.52 1.04 -10.14
C VAL A 259 7.99 0.48 -8.80
N LEU A 260 7.26 0.76 -7.71
CA LEU A 260 7.68 0.37 -6.36
C LEU A 260 7.42 -1.11 -6.07
N PHE A 261 6.36 -1.69 -6.63
CA PHE A 261 5.94 -3.08 -6.43
C PHE A 261 6.22 -3.95 -7.66
N SER A 262 7.45 -3.92 -8.14
CA SER A 262 7.92 -4.74 -9.26
C SER A 262 8.60 -6.02 -8.78
N TRP A 263 8.44 -7.12 -9.53
CA TRP A 263 9.07 -8.40 -9.20
C TRP A 263 10.59 -8.31 -9.08
N PHE A 264 11.24 -7.54 -9.96
CA PHE A 264 12.69 -7.30 -9.89
C PHE A 264 13.10 -6.69 -8.55
N ARG A 265 12.31 -5.76 -8.00
CA ARG A 265 12.59 -5.16 -6.70
C ARG A 265 12.39 -6.17 -5.57
N ILE A 266 11.30 -6.94 -5.60
CA ILE A 266 11.04 -7.99 -4.59
C ILE A 266 12.18 -9.01 -4.56
N ILE A 267 12.64 -9.46 -5.73
CA ILE A 267 13.80 -10.36 -5.85
C ILE A 267 15.07 -9.69 -5.32
N GLY A 268 15.31 -8.41 -5.65
CA GLY A 268 16.44 -7.65 -5.11
C GLY A 268 16.44 -7.59 -3.58
N TRP A 269 15.28 -7.36 -2.95
CA TRP A 269 15.14 -7.43 -1.50
C TRP A 269 15.39 -8.86 -0.97
N ALA A 270 14.87 -9.89 -1.62
CA ALA A 270 15.11 -11.28 -1.23
C ALA A 270 16.60 -11.66 -1.31
N SER A 271 17.29 -11.27 -2.38
CA SER A 271 18.73 -11.50 -2.53
C SER A 271 19.54 -10.75 -1.47
N ASN A 272 19.16 -9.50 -1.15
CA ASN A 272 19.79 -8.74 -0.07
C ASN A 272 19.57 -9.42 1.30
N ALA A 273 18.41 -10.05 1.53
CA ALA A 273 18.11 -10.78 2.76
C ALA A 273 19.00 -12.01 2.94
N ILE A 274 19.22 -12.76 1.85
CA ILE A 274 20.12 -13.91 1.85
C ILE A 274 21.57 -13.47 2.10
N PHE A 275 22.02 -12.40 1.46
CA PHE A 275 23.37 -11.86 1.69
C PHE A 275 23.55 -11.42 3.16
N SER A 276 22.57 -10.70 3.70
CA SER A 276 22.59 -10.22 5.08
C SER A 276 22.60 -11.37 6.09
N SER A 277 21.82 -12.43 5.86
CA SER A 277 21.80 -13.60 6.73
C SER A 277 23.11 -14.38 6.69
N ILE A 278 23.76 -14.50 5.53
CA ILE A 278 25.11 -15.06 5.40
C ILE A 278 26.11 -14.23 6.22
N CYS A 279 26.10 -12.90 6.06
CA CYS A 279 27.01 -12.02 6.80
C CYS A 279 26.82 -12.14 8.32
N ILE A 280 25.57 -12.08 8.80
CA ILE A 280 25.27 -12.22 10.23
C ILE A 280 25.76 -13.58 10.75
N PHE A 281 25.48 -14.66 10.03
CA PHE A 281 25.90 -16.00 10.40
C PHE A 281 27.43 -16.13 10.46
N LEU A 282 28.15 -15.72 9.40
CA LEU A 282 29.60 -15.82 9.33
C LEU A 282 30.29 -14.95 10.37
N ILE A 283 29.83 -13.71 10.58
CA ILE A 283 30.41 -12.81 11.59
C ILE A 283 30.23 -13.40 13.00
N CYS A 284 29.06 -13.96 13.30
CA CYS A 284 28.80 -14.54 14.63
C CYS A 284 29.63 -15.81 14.87
N ILE A 285 29.73 -16.70 13.88
CA ILE A 285 30.52 -17.94 14.01
C ILE A 285 32.02 -17.62 14.10
N LEU A 286 32.58 -16.90 13.13
CA LEU A 286 34.01 -16.57 13.12
C LEU A 286 34.42 -15.69 14.31
N GLY A 287 33.51 -14.87 14.84
CA GLY A 287 33.78 -14.01 15.98
C GLY A 287 33.74 -14.73 17.34
N LEU A 288 33.00 -15.83 17.48
CA LEU A 288 32.71 -16.46 18.78
C LEU A 288 33.24 -17.89 18.93
N GLU A 289 33.57 -18.59 17.84
CA GLU A 289 33.95 -20.02 17.87
C GLU A 289 35.30 -20.26 18.57
N ASP A 290 36.30 -19.40 18.34
CA ASP A 290 37.67 -19.62 18.82
C ASP A 290 38.12 -18.68 19.96
N GLN A 291 37.24 -17.78 20.44
CA GLN A 291 37.62 -16.80 21.46
C GLN A 291 37.21 -17.23 22.87
N ALA A 292 38.16 -17.12 23.81
CA ALA A 292 37.89 -17.19 25.24
C ALA A 292 36.98 -16.02 25.64
N PHE A 293 35.68 -16.29 25.82
CA PHE A 293 34.67 -15.26 26.05
C PHE A 293 34.65 -14.80 27.51
N ARG A 294 34.92 -15.71 28.46
CA ARG A 294 35.03 -15.38 29.88
C ARG A 294 36.49 -15.20 30.31
N ARG A 295 36.70 -14.38 31.35
CA ARG A 295 38.01 -14.22 32.00
C ARG A 295 38.60 -15.55 32.50
N SER A 296 37.78 -16.59 32.67
CA SER A 296 38.19 -17.96 33.03
C SER A 296 38.69 -18.81 31.86
N GLY A 297 38.64 -18.33 30.61
CA GLY A 297 39.05 -19.11 29.43
C GLY A 297 37.96 -20.01 28.84
N GLU A 298 36.73 -19.96 29.37
CA GLU A 298 35.59 -20.73 28.86
C GLU A 298 35.14 -20.25 27.47
N VAL A 299 34.80 -21.22 26.61
CA VAL A 299 34.28 -21.02 25.25
C VAL A 299 32.78 -20.72 25.29
N VAL A 300 32.26 -20.09 24.23
CA VAL A 300 30.86 -19.66 24.11
C VAL A 300 29.94 -20.87 23.97
N GLY A 301 28.94 -20.96 24.85
CA GLY A 301 27.86 -21.94 24.74
C GLY A 301 26.84 -21.56 23.65
N LEU A 302 26.11 -22.57 23.13
CA LEU A 302 25.13 -22.38 22.06
C LEU A 302 24.08 -21.31 22.36
N GLU A 303 23.62 -21.21 23.61
CA GLU A 303 22.62 -20.21 24.01
C GLU A 303 23.13 -18.77 23.84
N ILE A 304 24.41 -18.52 24.15
CA ILE A 304 25.03 -17.20 24.03
C ILE A 304 25.28 -16.87 22.55
N LEU A 305 25.71 -17.86 21.77
CA LEU A 305 25.83 -17.73 20.31
C LEU A 305 24.48 -17.38 19.68
N GLY A 306 23.42 -18.10 20.07
CA GLY A 306 22.05 -17.85 19.61
C GLY A 306 21.51 -16.49 20.00
N ALA A 307 21.72 -16.07 21.25
CA ALA A 307 21.33 -14.74 21.70
C ALA A 307 22.07 -13.64 20.93
N THR A 308 23.38 -13.81 20.69
CA THR A 308 24.20 -12.82 19.97
C THR A 308 23.83 -12.74 18.49
N MET A 309 23.54 -13.87 17.85
CA MET A 309 23.10 -13.89 16.46
C MET A 309 21.71 -13.27 16.32
N TYR A 310 20.81 -13.52 17.27
CA TYR A 310 19.47 -12.92 17.29
C TYR A 310 19.51 -11.40 17.51
N THR A 311 20.34 -10.92 18.45
CA THR A 311 20.49 -9.47 18.68
C THR A 311 21.15 -8.77 17.50
N SER A 312 22.18 -9.39 16.91
CA SER A 312 22.84 -8.88 15.69
C SER A 312 21.85 -8.78 14.53
N PHE A 313 21.00 -9.79 14.35
CA PHE A 313 19.92 -9.75 13.39
C PHE A 313 18.97 -8.57 13.64
N MET A 314 18.48 -8.40 14.88
CA MET A 314 17.55 -7.31 15.20
C MET A 314 18.14 -5.93 14.94
N VAL A 315 19.36 -5.69 15.44
CA VAL A 315 20.08 -4.42 15.23
C VAL A 315 20.33 -4.15 13.75
N PHE A 316 20.71 -5.16 12.97
CA PHE A 316 21.00 -5.00 11.55
C PHE A 316 19.73 -4.71 10.74
N ILE A 317 18.63 -5.42 11.01
CA ILE A 317 17.33 -5.17 10.38
C ILE A 317 16.82 -3.76 10.70
N GLU A 318 17.00 -3.29 11.93
CA GLU A 318 16.61 -1.95 12.37
C GLU A 318 17.48 -0.84 11.78
N ALA A 319 18.80 -1.05 11.68
CA ALA A 319 19.71 -0.09 11.04
C ALA A 319 19.44 0.04 9.52
N CYS A 320 18.97 -1.03 8.87
CA CYS A 320 18.59 -1.01 7.45
C CYS A 320 17.20 -0.41 7.18
N ALA A 321 16.33 -0.28 8.19
CA ALA A 321 15.01 0.34 8.06
C ALA A 321 15.04 1.79 8.56
N PRO A 322 14.77 2.80 7.70
CA PRO A 322 14.66 4.17 8.19
C PRO A 322 13.32 4.28 8.94
N SER A 323 13.31 4.21 10.28
CA SER A 323 12.07 4.49 11.00
C SER A 323 12.26 4.99 12.44
N PRO A 324 11.68 6.14 12.79
CA PRO A 324 11.41 6.57 14.17
C PRO A 324 10.63 5.55 15.01
N SER A 325 10.04 4.50 14.41
CA SER A 325 9.31 3.46 15.12
C SER A 325 10.20 2.57 15.99
N PHE A 326 11.48 2.41 15.72
CA PHE A 326 12.40 1.78 16.67
C PHE A 326 12.38 2.53 18.01
N TRP A 327 12.48 3.87 17.97
CA TRP A 327 12.43 4.73 19.14
C TRP A 327 11.07 4.76 19.86
N LEU A 328 9.99 4.35 19.19
CA LEU A 328 8.65 4.23 19.80
C LEU A 328 8.36 2.83 20.33
N VAL A 329 8.87 1.77 19.68
CA VAL A 329 8.69 0.38 20.08
C VAL A 329 9.60 0.02 21.24
N LEU A 330 10.81 0.58 21.29
CA LEU A 330 11.77 0.32 22.38
C LEU A 330 11.21 0.66 23.78
N PRO A 331 10.65 1.86 24.05
CA PRO A 331 10.04 2.14 25.34
C PRO A 331 8.80 1.29 25.61
N LEU A 332 8.01 0.95 24.59
CA LEU A 332 6.83 0.10 24.74
C LEU A 332 7.20 -1.32 25.18
N VAL A 333 8.18 -1.94 24.52
CA VAL A 333 8.68 -3.28 24.84
C VAL A 333 9.35 -3.28 26.23
N LEU A 334 10.12 -2.24 26.54
CA LEU A 334 10.74 -2.06 27.85
C LEU A 334 9.66 -1.93 28.95
N PHE A 335 8.59 -1.19 28.69
CA PHE A 335 7.44 -1.10 29.60
C PHE A 335 6.78 -2.46 29.79
N VAL A 336 6.44 -3.17 28.71
CA VAL A 336 5.76 -4.47 28.79
C VAL A 336 6.63 -5.54 29.48
N ALA A 337 7.94 -5.53 29.28
CA ALA A 337 8.85 -6.49 29.89
C ALA A 337 9.17 -6.17 31.36
N LEU A 338 9.31 -4.90 31.73
CA LEU A 338 9.68 -4.51 33.08
C LEU A 338 8.48 -4.34 34.01
N LEU A 339 7.29 -4.03 33.49
CA LEU A 339 6.10 -3.79 34.31
C LEU A 339 5.69 -5.02 35.16
N PRO A 340 5.74 -6.27 34.66
CA PRO A 340 5.51 -7.45 35.50
C PRO A 340 6.53 -7.62 36.63
N TYR A 341 7.80 -7.27 36.39
CA TYR A 341 8.86 -7.34 37.39
C TYR A 341 8.70 -6.24 38.46
N PHE A 342 8.38 -5.02 38.03
CA PHE A 342 8.12 -3.91 38.95
C PHE A 342 6.83 -4.10 39.75
N THR A 343 5.77 -4.66 39.17
CA THR A 343 4.56 -4.99 39.93
C THR A 343 4.81 -6.11 40.93
N TYR A 344 5.55 -7.16 40.55
CA TYR A 344 5.96 -8.21 41.47
C TYR A 344 6.78 -7.68 42.66
N THR A 345 7.81 -6.89 42.39
CA THR A 345 8.67 -6.30 43.44
C THR A 345 7.92 -5.31 44.33
N ALA A 346 7.01 -4.50 43.78
CA ALA A 346 6.17 -3.59 44.57
C ALA A 346 5.22 -4.34 45.50
N ILE A 347 4.57 -5.41 45.00
CA ILE A 347 3.69 -6.27 45.82
C ILE A 347 4.51 -6.99 46.90
N GLN A 348 5.67 -7.53 46.54
CA GLN A 348 6.58 -8.18 47.47
C GLN A 348 7.04 -7.23 48.57
N MET A 349 7.42 -6.00 48.24
CA MET A 349 7.86 -5.00 49.22
C MET A 349 6.74 -4.61 50.20
N HIS A 350 5.48 -4.59 49.74
CA HIS A 350 4.35 -4.20 50.57
C HIS A 350 3.90 -5.31 51.55
N PHE A 351 3.95 -6.57 51.12
CA PHE A 351 3.43 -7.71 51.91
C PHE A 351 4.52 -8.57 52.56
N PHE A 352 5.69 -8.72 51.94
CA PHE A 352 6.78 -9.61 52.38
C PHE A 352 8.17 -9.01 52.07
N PRO A 353 8.53 -7.89 52.73
CA PRO A 353 9.79 -7.20 52.45
C PRO A 353 11.00 -8.05 52.83
N MET A 354 12.00 -8.10 51.96
CA MET A 354 13.26 -8.80 52.21
C MET A 354 14.16 -8.00 53.15
N SER A 355 15.06 -8.66 53.90
CA SER A 355 15.91 -8.03 54.92
C SER A 355 16.72 -6.82 54.43
N HIS A 356 17.24 -6.87 53.20
CA HIS A 356 17.96 -5.74 52.60
C HIS A 356 17.05 -4.54 52.29
N GLN A 357 15.78 -4.77 51.93
CA GLN A 357 14.80 -3.71 51.67
C GLN A 357 14.33 -3.04 52.96
N MET A 358 14.19 -3.81 54.04
CA MET A 358 13.88 -3.26 55.38
C MET A 358 15.00 -2.36 55.90
N ILE A 359 16.27 -2.74 55.69
CA ILE A 359 17.43 -1.92 56.08
C ILE A 359 17.44 -0.58 55.32
N GLN A 360 17.11 -0.60 54.03
CA GLN A 360 17.00 0.63 53.21
C GLN A 360 15.85 1.54 53.66
N LEU A 361 14.70 0.97 54.04
CA LEU A 361 13.57 1.74 54.59
C LEU A 361 13.92 2.39 55.94
N MET A 362 14.61 1.66 56.82
CA MET A 362 15.06 2.20 58.10
C MET A 362 16.09 3.33 57.93
N TYR A 363 16.99 3.20 56.96
CA TYR A 363 17.99 4.25 56.65
C TYR A 363 17.35 5.51 56.04
N ALA A 364 16.35 5.35 55.17
CA ALA A 364 15.60 6.48 54.62
C ALA A 364 14.77 7.21 55.69
N GLN A 365 14.19 6.48 56.65
CA GLN A 365 13.47 7.07 57.78
C GLN A 365 14.40 7.77 58.78
N SER A 366 15.67 7.35 58.90
CA SER A 366 16.63 8.03 59.78
C SER A 366 17.11 9.38 59.23
N ASP A 367 17.27 9.51 57.91
CA ASP A 367 17.67 10.79 57.29
C ASP A 367 16.56 11.86 57.41
N ASP A 368 15.29 11.47 57.34
CA ASP A 368 14.15 12.39 57.56
C ASP A 368 14.03 12.84 59.03
N THR A 369 14.62 12.10 59.98
CA THR A 369 14.63 12.47 61.40
C THR A 369 15.79 13.40 61.80
N GLU A 370 16.78 13.64 60.94
CA GLU A 370 17.88 14.58 61.20
C GLU A 370 17.58 16.04 60.74
N PHE A 371 16.42 16.29 60.12
CA PHE A 371 16.02 17.63 59.64
C PHE A 371 14.72 18.18 60.23
N VAL A 372 14.32 17.77 61.44
CA VAL A 372 13.22 18.39 62.22
C VAL A 372 13.72 18.96 63.54
#